data_AF-A0A1Q2CCW6-F1
#
_entry.id   AF-A0A1Q2CCW6-F1
#
_cell.length_a   1.000
_cell.length_b   1.000
_cell.length_c   1.000
_cell.angle_alpha   90.00
_cell.angle_beta   90.00
_cell.angle_gamma   90.00
#
_symmetry.space_group_name_H-M   'P 1'
#
loop_
_entity.id
_entity.type
_entity.pdbx_description
1 polymer ?
#
loop_
_entity_poly.entity_id
_entity_poly.type
_entity_poly.pdbx_seq_one_letter_code
_entity_poly.pdbx_strand_id
1 'polypeptide(L)'
;MTLRIGMIGPGGMGRAHIERIHSVISGGRVVGVSDVNADNARAVAEQIGGTAFDSSTDLINSPDIDAIMITSHGPAHEPDVIAAIEAGKYVFCEKPLAPTAEACVRIMEAEQKAGRKLVTVGFMRRFDASYREMKQIIDDGEIGEPLMVNCAHRNPTVPEFYTWDMAINDTAIHEIDTMRWLLGEEFVSARVDKPKKTSLRFEHLQDPLVLILYTESGVRVSDEVFVNCQYGYDIQCEVVAETGAVRLSDQELVQRADKLGRRNRLTMDHNQRFGGAFVTEVQEWITAVTEDRHTGSSSWDGYAAAVVCDAGVQALTADGEVPISMMDKPALYA
;
A
#
# COMPACT_ATOMS: atom_id res chain seq x y z
N MET A 1 -18.10 -20.42 7.92
CA MET A 1 -17.58 -20.10 9.27
C MET A 1 -17.12 -18.65 9.26
N THR A 2 -17.16 -17.95 10.39
CA THR A 2 -16.61 -16.60 10.51
C THR A 2 -15.12 -16.70 10.84
N LEU A 3 -14.26 -16.10 10.02
CA LEU A 3 -12.82 -16.04 10.25
C LEU A 3 -12.50 -15.17 11.48
N ARG A 4 -11.81 -15.74 12.46
CA ARG A 4 -11.41 -15.05 13.70
C ARG A 4 -10.06 -14.37 13.49
N ILE A 5 -10.07 -13.05 13.44
CA ILE A 5 -8.89 -12.24 13.13
C ILE A 5 -8.29 -11.71 14.43
N GLY A 6 -6.96 -11.84 14.55
CA GLY A 6 -6.15 -11.17 15.56
C GLY A 6 -5.50 -9.93 14.98
N MET A 7 -5.64 -8.78 15.63
CA MET A 7 -5.11 -7.50 15.18
C MET A 7 -3.89 -7.08 16.01
N ILE A 8 -2.77 -6.82 15.35
CA ILE A 8 -1.54 -6.34 15.99
C ILE A 8 -1.34 -4.86 15.65
N GLY A 9 -1.34 -4.01 16.69
CA GLY A 9 -1.19 -2.56 16.56
C GLY A 9 -2.46 -1.82 16.10
N PRO A 10 -3.58 -1.86 16.84
CA PRO A 10 -4.83 -1.16 16.51
C PRO A 10 -4.73 0.38 16.71
N GLY A 11 -3.85 1.03 15.95
CA GLY A 11 -3.77 2.49 15.81
C GLY A 11 -4.84 3.04 14.86
N GLY A 12 -4.56 4.16 14.18
CA GLY A 12 -5.53 4.80 13.26
C GLY A 12 -6.02 3.85 12.16
N MET A 13 -5.09 3.22 11.43
CA MET A 13 -5.42 2.26 10.37
C MET A 13 -6.05 0.98 10.91
N GLY A 14 -5.51 0.40 11.99
CA GLY A 14 -6.08 -0.80 12.60
C GLY A 14 -7.51 -0.61 13.08
N ARG A 15 -7.85 0.56 13.66
CA ARG A 15 -9.23 0.91 14.03
C ARG A 15 -10.14 1.05 12.80
N ALA A 16 -9.65 1.67 11.72
CA ALA A 16 -10.41 1.78 10.48
C ALA A 16 -10.69 0.39 9.86
N HIS A 17 -9.71 -0.53 9.90
CA HIS A 17 -9.93 -1.92 9.48
C HIS A 17 -10.91 -2.66 10.39
N ILE A 18 -10.80 -2.51 11.72
CA ILE A 18 -11.79 -3.07 12.66
C ILE A 18 -13.19 -2.58 12.33
N GLU A 19 -13.37 -1.27 12.13
CA GLU A 19 -14.65 -0.67 11.78
C GLU A 19 -15.21 -1.27 10.48
N ARG A 20 -14.42 -1.34 9.41
CA ARG A 20 -14.82 -1.94 8.13
C ARG A 20 -15.19 -3.41 8.28
N ILE A 21 -14.36 -4.19 8.98
CA ILE A 21 -14.58 -5.63 9.25
C ILE A 21 -15.91 -5.84 10.00
N HIS A 22 -16.22 -4.99 10.98
CA HIS A 22 -17.39 -5.17 11.83
C HIS A 22 -18.67 -4.59 11.25
N SER A 23 -18.59 -3.61 10.33
CA SER A 23 -19.76 -2.87 9.84
C SER A 23 -20.15 -3.15 8.38
N VAL A 24 -19.20 -3.47 7.50
CA VAL A 24 -19.43 -3.58 6.05
C VAL A 24 -19.03 -4.95 5.50
N ILE A 25 -17.92 -5.49 5.96
CA ILE A 25 -17.31 -6.71 5.42
C ILE A 25 -17.97 -7.95 6.02
N SER A 26 -18.15 -8.98 5.19
CA SER A 26 -18.77 -10.25 5.57
C SER A 26 -17.72 -11.34 5.79
N GLY A 27 -18.01 -12.26 6.72
CA GLY A 27 -17.24 -13.49 6.89
C GLY A 27 -16.01 -13.39 7.80
N GLY A 28 -15.67 -12.22 8.33
CA GLY A 28 -14.58 -12.04 9.30
C GLY A 28 -15.01 -11.30 10.56
N ARG A 29 -14.29 -11.50 11.65
CA ARG A 29 -14.44 -10.74 12.89
C ARG A 29 -13.11 -10.61 13.61
N VAL A 30 -12.75 -9.39 14.01
CA VAL A 30 -11.62 -9.19 14.94
C VAL A 30 -12.06 -9.64 16.34
N VAL A 31 -11.39 -10.63 16.90
CA VAL A 31 -11.71 -11.21 18.23
C VAL A 31 -10.58 -11.07 19.24
N GLY A 32 -9.37 -10.70 18.78
CA GLY A 32 -8.20 -10.50 19.62
C GLY A 32 -7.39 -9.31 19.16
N VAL A 33 -6.81 -8.56 20.08
CA VAL A 33 -5.91 -7.45 19.78
C VAL A 33 -4.67 -7.45 20.67
N SER A 34 -3.54 -6.99 20.15
CA SER A 34 -2.34 -6.70 20.93
C SER A 34 -1.77 -5.35 20.49
N ASP A 35 -1.22 -4.59 21.42
CA ASP A 35 -0.57 -3.31 21.14
C ASP A 35 0.58 -3.10 22.14
N VAL A 36 1.64 -2.41 21.70
CA VAL A 36 2.73 -2.01 22.60
C VAL A 36 2.23 -1.09 23.72
N ASN A 37 1.14 -0.35 23.48
CA ASN A 37 0.37 0.36 24.48
C ASN A 37 -0.77 -0.53 24.99
N ALA A 38 -0.55 -1.18 26.14
CA ALA A 38 -1.52 -2.07 26.75
C ALA A 38 -2.89 -1.42 27.04
N ASP A 39 -2.92 -0.11 27.33
CA ASP A 39 -4.19 0.59 27.55
C ASP A 39 -4.97 0.77 26.23
N ASN A 40 -4.27 0.97 25.12
CA ASN A 40 -4.89 0.96 23.79
C ASN A 40 -5.46 -0.42 23.47
N ALA A 41 -4.70 -1.49 23.70
CA ALA A 41 -5.16 -2.86 23.46
C ALA A 41 -6.42 -3.18 24.28
N ARG A 42 -6.45 -2.85 25.57
CA ARG A 42 -7.63 -3.05 26.44
C ARG A 42 -8.84 -2.27 25.97
N ALA A 43 -8.67 -0.98 25.64
CA ALA A 43 -9.77 -0.14 25.18
C ALA A 43 -10.38 -0.65 23.87
N VAL A 44 -9.54 -1.04 22.90
CA VAL A 44 -10.02 -1.59 21.62
C VAL A 44 -10.67 -2.96 21.83
N ALA A 45 -10.08 -3.84 22.66
CA ALA A 45 -10.67 -5.15 22.99
C ALA A 45 -12.07 -5.01 23.60
N GLU A 46 -12.25 -4.08 24.54
CA GLU A 46 -13.56 -3.78 25.15
C GLU A 46 -14.56 -3.31 24.09
N GLN A 47 -14.16 -2.38 23.21
CA GLN A 47 -15.02 -1.86 22.15
C GLN A 47 -15.53 -2.96 21.20
N ILE A 48 -14.67 -3.93 20.86
CA ILE A 48 -15.02 -5.00 19.92
C ILE A 48 -15.64 -6.24 20.59
N GLY A 49 -15.66 -6.27 21.93
CA GLY A 49 -16.05 -7.44 22.73
C GLY A 49 -15.09 -8.63 22.55
N GLY A 50 -13.79 -8.36 22.41
CA GLY A 50 -12.73 -9.33 22.18
C GLY A 50 -11.73 -9.42 23.34
N THR A 51 -10.58 -10.04 23.08
CA THR A 51 -9.52 -10.24 24.08
C THR A 51 -8.33 -9.31 23.80
N ALA A 52 -7.89 -8.57 24.83
CA ALA A 52 -6.60 -7.91 24.80
C ALA A 52 -5.52 -8.91 25.22
N PHE A 53 -4.56 -9.16 24.34
CA PHE A 53 -3.40 -10.00 24.61
C PHE A 53 -2.22 -9.13 25.09
N ASP A 54 -1.42 -9.69 25.99
CA ASP A 54 -0.25 -9.00 26.56
C ASP A 54 0.89 -8.81 25.55
N SER A 55 0.94 -9.67 24.51
CA SER A 55 1.92 -9.58 23.42
C SER A 55 1.35 -10.04 22.08
N SER A 56 2.00 -9.63 20.99
CA SER A 56 1.70 -10.15 19.65
C SER A 56 1.94 -11.65 19.56
N THR A 57 2.99 -12.17 20.20
CA THR A 57 3.30 -13.60 20.29
C THR A 57 2.15 -14.41 20.92
N ASP A 58 1.54 -13.93 22.01
CA ASP A 58 0.43 -14.64 22.66
C ASP A 58 -0.82 -14.65 21.77
N LEU A 59 -1.09 -13.54 21.08
CA LEU A 59 -2.17 -13.43 20.12
C LEU A 59 -1.95 -14.37 18.92
N ILE A 60 -0.74 -14.39 18.36
CA ILE A 60 -0.34 -15.25 17.25
C ILE A 60 -0.45 -16.73 17.63
N ASN A 61 -0.08 -17.12 18.84
CA ASN A 61 -0.15 -18.52 19.27
C ASN A 61 -1.53 -18.96 19.79
N SER A 62 -2.48 -18.04 19.92
CA SER A 62 -3.82 -18.36 20.42
C SER A 62 -4.57 -19.30 19.46
N PRO A 63 -5.18 -20.40 19.96
CA PRO A 63 -6.05 -21.27 19.17
C PRO A 63 -7.38 -20.58 18.79
N ASP A 64 -7.66 -19.41 19.39
CA ASP A 64 -8.86 -18.64 19.12
C ASP A 64 -8.73 -17.70 17.90
N ILE A 65 -7.56 -17.65 17.29
CA ILE A 65 -7.23 -16.78 16.16
C ILE A 65 -6.89 -17.61 14.93
N ASP A 66 -7.59 -17.38 13.83
CA ASP A 66 -7.42 -18.09 12.56
C ASP A 66 -6.45 -17.37 11.61
N ALA A 67 -6.42 -16.03 11.65
CA ALA A 67 -5.57 -15.19 10.80
C ALA A 67 -5.13 -13.92 11.53
N ILE A 68 -4.05 -13.31 11.06
CA ILE A 68 -3.40 -12.14 11.68
C ILE A 68 -3.50 -10.94 10.74
N MET A 69 -3.85 -9.79 11.29
CA MET A 69 -3.77 -8.49 10.62
C MET A 69 -2.79 -7.60 11.37
N ILE A 70 -1.75 -7.12 10.67
CA ILE A 70 -0.66 -6.33 11.24
C ILE A 70 -0.81 -4.90 10.73
N THR A 71 -1.07 -3.98 11.65
CA THR A 71 -1.24 -2.55 11.39
C THR A 71 -0.42 -1.70 12.36
N SER A 72 0.63 -2.30 12.93
CA SER A 72 1.55 -1.64 13.85
C SER A 72 2.44 -0.63 13.10
N HIS A 73 3.45 -0.08 13.77
CA HIS A 73 4.39 0.82 13.10
C HIS A 73 5.27 0.01 12.13
N GLY A 74 5.43 0.47 10.88
CA GLY A 74 6.09 -0.28 9.80
C GLY A 74 7.38 -1.04 10.16
N PRO A 75 8.36 -0.42 10.84
CA PRO A 75 9.58 -1.10 11.30
C PRO A 75 9.35 -2.32 12.22
N ALA A 76 8.18 -2.44 12.84
CA ALA A 76 7.80 -3.55 13.72
C ALA A 76 7.08 -4.70 13.00
N HIS A 77 6.78 -4.58 11.70
CA HIS A 77 6.03 -5.61 10.97
C HIS A 77 6.79 -6.94 10.86
N GLU A 78 8.08 -6.89 10.49
CA GLU A 78 8.89 -8.07 10.18
C GLU A 78 8.80 -9.21 11.23
N PRO A 79 9.10 -8.98 12.53
CA PRO A 79 9.07 -10.06 13.51
C PRO A 79 7.68 -10.69 13.66
N ASP A 80 6.62 -9.89 13.62
CA ASP A 80 5.24 -10.37 13.76
C ASP A 80 4.78 -11.14 12.50
N VAL A 81 5.19 -10.70 11.31
CA VAL A 81 4.93 -11.41 10.05
C VAL A 81 5.59 -12.79 10.07
N ILE A 82 6.88 -12.86 10.41
CA ILE A 82 7.62 -14.13 10.48
C ILE A 82 6.99 -15.06 11.52
N ALA A 83 6.69 -14.57 12.72
CA ALA A 83 6.07 -15.37 13.77
C ALA A 83 4.70 -15.93 13.35
N ALA A 84 3.89 -15.15 12.63
CA ALA A 84 2.60 -15.60 12.12
C ALA A 84 2.74 -16.66 11.01
N ILE A 85 3.72 -16.52 10.12
CA ILE A 85 4.06 -17.54 9.12
C ILE A 85 4.47 -18.84 9.80
N GLU A 86 5.35 -18.78 10.81
CA GLU A 86 5.82 -19.95 11.54
C GLU A 86 4.69 -20.64 12.33
N ALA A 87 3.69 -19.88 12.77
CA ALA A 87 2.45 -20.40 13.36
C ALA A 87 1.46 -20.96 12.32
N GLY A 88 1.78 -20.89 11.02
CA GLY A 88 0.94 -21.37 9.91
C GLY A 88 -0.30 -20.51 9.66
N LYS A 89 -0.31 -19.26 10.13
CA LYS A 89 -1.47 -18.35 10.00
C LYS A 89 -1.34 -17.48 8.76
N TYR A 90 -2.47 -17.23 8.11
CA TYR A 90 -2.55 -16.19 7.08
C TYR A 90 -2.35 -14.81 7.69
N VAL A 91 -1.66 -13.94 6.96
CA VAL A 91 -1.28 -12.60 7.40
C VAL A 91 -1.76 -11.58 6.38
N PHE A 92 -2.48 -10.55 6.85
CA PHE A 92 -2.61 -9.29 6.14
C PHE A 92 -1.67 -8.28 6.80
N CYS A 93 -0.67 -7.80 6.09
CA CYS A 93 0.30 -6.84 6.58
C CYS A 93 0.08 -5.50 5.89
N GLU A 94 -0.20 -4.44 6.66
CA GLU A 94 -0.17 -3.09 6.11
C GLU A 94 1.20 -2.75 5.53
N LYS A 95 1.22 -1.78 4.61
CA LYS A 95 2.47 -1.29 4.03
C LYS A 95 3.29 -0.51 5.08
N PRO A 96 4.63 -0.52 4.98
CA PRO A 96 5.44 -1.41 4.14
C PRO A 96 5.47 -2.83 4.72
N LEU A 97 5.78 -3.84 3.90
CA LEU A 97 5.96 -5.21 4.41
C LEU A 97 7.06 -5.28 5.49
N ALA A 98 8.16 -4.58 5.25
CA ALA A 98 9.28 -4.44 6.18
C ALA A 98 10.05 -3.14 5.84
N PRO A 99 10.91 -2.62 6.75
CA PRO A 99 11.59 -1.34 6.54
C PRO A 99 12.74 -1.39 5.51
N THR A 100 13.24 -2.57 5.14
CA THR A 100 14.31 -2.73 4.14
C THR A 100 14.06 -3.93 3.24
N ALA A 101 14.68 -3.93 2.05
CA ALA A 101 14.62 -5.07 1.14
C ALA A 101 15.13 -6.38 1.78
N GLU A 102 16.20 -6.33 2.58
CA GLU A 102 16.74 -7.52 3.25
C GLU A 102 15.77 -8.10 4.29
N ALA A 103 14.98 -7.24 4.95
CA ALA A 103 13.93 -7.69 5.84
C ALA A 103 12.79 -8.38 5.09
N CYS A 104 12.40 -7.85 3.93
CA CYS A 104 11.44 -8.53 3.05
C CYS A 104 11.96 -9.90 2.56
N VAL A 105 13.27 -10.03 2.29
CA VAL A 105 13.88 -11.34 1.95
C VAL A 105 13.70 -12.36 3.07
N ARG A 106 13.94 -11.99 4.33
CA ARG A 106 13.75 -12.91 5.48
C ARG A 106 12.29 -13.36 5.63
N ILE A 107 11.33 -12.49 5.34
CA ILE A 107 9.90 -12.85 5.29
C ILE A 107 9.64 -13.85 4.16
N MET A 108 10.16 -13.61 2.96
CA MET A 108 10.02 -14.54 1.83
C MET A 108 10.68 -15.89 2.10
N GLU A 109 11.81 -15.93 2.80
CA GLU A 109 12.46 -17.17 3.26
C GLU A 109 11.56 -17.97 4.21
N ALA A 110 10.84 -17.30 5.11
CA ALA A 110 9.88 -17.94 6.00
C ALA A 110 8.69 -18.56 5.22
N GLU A 111 8.11 -17.85 4.24
CA GLU A 111 7.05 -18.41 3.38
C GLU A 111 7.54 -19.57 2.51
N GLN A 112 8.76 -19.49 1.97
CA GLN A 112 9.38 -20.58 1.22
C GLN A 112 9.60 -21.82 2.09
N LYS A 113 10.04 -21.64 3.35
CA LYS A 113 10.16 -22.73 4.32
C LYS A 113 8.80 -23.34 4.69
N ALA A 114 7.76 -22.52 4.78
CA ALA A 114 6.38 -22.98 4.98
C ALA A 114 5.79 -23.67 3.73
N GLY A 115 6.34 -23.41 2.55
CA GLY A 115 5.95 -24.02 1.28
C GLY A 115 4.66 -23.45 0.69
N ARG A 116 4.19 -22.28 1.15
CA ARG A 116 2.94 -21.63 0.70
C ARG A 116 2.96 -20.13 0.96
N LYS A 117 2.22 -19.38 0.15
CA LYS A 117 1.95 -17.95 0.35
C LYS A 117 0.92 -17.79 1.48
N LEU A 118 1.30 -17.10 2.53
CA LEU A 118 0.48 -16.75 3.69
C LEU A 118 0.30 -15.24 3.84
N VAL A 119 1.18 -14.43 3.26
CA VAL A 119 1.23 -12.98 3.46
C VAL A 119 0.59 -12.24 2.29
N THR A 120 -0.34 -11.36 2.63
CA THR A 120 -0.91 -10.35 1.75
C THR A 120 -0.46 -8.97 2.22
N VAL A 121 0.11 -8.16 1.33
CA VAL A 121 0.54 -6.79 1.64
C VAL A 121 -0.58 -5.81 1.26
N GLY A 122 -0.88 -4.85 2.14
CA GLY A 122 -1.96 -3.86 2.01
C GLY A 122 -1.71 -2.77 0.95
N PHE A 123 -1.49 -3.17 -0.30
CA PHE A 123 -1.45 -2.25 -1.44
C PHE A 123 -2.83 -2.10 -2.08
N MET A 124 -3.70 -1.40 -1.37
CA MET A 124 -5.13 -1.26 -1.67
C MET A 124 -5.44 -0.72 -3.07
N ARG A 125 -4.53 0.01 -3.73
CA ARG A 125 -4.80 0.59 -5.05
C ARG A 125 -5.07 -0.45 -6.15
N ARG A 126 -4.53 -1.67 -6.02
CA ARG A 126 -4.86 -2.80 -6.93
C ARG A 126 -6.33 -3.24 -6.82
N PHE A 127 -7.03 -2.80 -5.78
CA PHE A 127 -8.44 -3.10 -5.50
C PHE A 127 -9.36 -1.90 -5.76
N ASP A 128 -8.82 -0.76 -6.18
CA ASP A 128 -9.63 0.35 -6.68
C ASP A 128 -10.24 0.00 -8.05
N ALA A 129 -11.55 0.22 -8.19
CA ALA A 129 -12.28 -0.19 -9.38
C ALA A 129 -11.74 0.45 -10.67
N SER A 130 -11.31 1.72 -10.60
CA SER A 130 -10.79 2.43 -11.77
C SER A 130 -9.39 1.97 -12.14
N TYR A 131 -8.54 1.63 -11.18
CA TYR A 131 -7.26 0.98 -11.48
C TYR A 131 -7.44 -0.44 -12.05
N ARG A 132 -8.42 -1.22 -11.60
CA ARG A 132 -8.76 -2.53 -12.18
C ARG A 132 -9.26 -2.42 -13.62
N GLU A 133 -10.13 -1.46 -13.90
CA GLU A 133 -10.60 -1.16 -15.26
C GLU A 133 -9.42 -0.73 -16.16
N MET A 134 -8.54 0.14 -15.67
CA MET A 134 -7.33 0.55 -16.38
C MET A 134 -6.41 -0.64 -16.70
N LYS A 135 -6.20 -1.54 -15.72
CA LYS A 135 -5.40 -2.76 -15.92
C LYS A 135 -6.00 -3.66 -16.98
N GLN A 136 -7.33 -3.83 -16.97
CA GLN A 136 -8.00 -4.64 -17.98
C GLN A 136 -7.82 -4.07 -19.39
N ILE A 137 -7.99 -2.76 -19.59
CA ILE A 137 -7.78 -2.10 -20.89
C ILE A 137 -6.35 -2.31 -21.42
N ILE A 138 -5.35 -2.26 -20.52
CA ILE A 138 -3.94 -2.48 -20.85
C ILE A 138 -3.71 -3.95 -21.22
N ASP A 139 -4.19 -4.89 -20.39
CA ASP A 139 -4.02 -6.33 -20.62
C ASP A 139 -4.72 -6.83 -21.88
N ASP A 140 -5.88 -6.25 -22.22
CA ASP A 140 -6.63 -6.56 -23.43
C ASP A 140 -5.97 -5.97 -24.70
N GLY A 141 -4.92 -5.15 -24.54
CA GLY A 141 -4.14 -4.57 -25.63
C GLY A 141 -4.87 -3.49 -26.43
N GLU A 142 -5.95 -2.91 -25.90
CA GLU A 142 -6.85 -2.00 -26.63
C GLU A 142 -6.15 -0.71 -27.09
N ILE A 143 -5.08 -0.30 -26.41
CA ILE A 143 -4.36 0.96 -26.65
C ILE A 143 -2.92 0.76 -27.18
N GLY A 144 -2.52 -0.48 -27.48
CA GLY A 144 -1.15 -0.85 -27.85
C GLY A 144 -0.21 -0.91 -26.64
N GLU A 145 1.11 -1.00 -26.89
CA GLU A 145 2.09 -1.11 -25.81
C GLU A 145 2.19 0.20 -24.99
N PRO A 146 2.21 0.14 -23.64
CA PRO A 146 2.52 1.30 -22.81
C PRO A 146 3.91 1.87 -23.12
N LEU A 147 4.03 3.20 -23.16
CA LEU A 147 5.29 3.89 -23.45
C LEU A 147 5.71 4.81 -22.29
N MET A 148 4.72 5.48 -21.69
CA MET A 148 4.94 6.40 -20.57
C MET A 148 3.76 6.38 -19.61
N VAL A 149 4.02 6.63 -18.33
CA VAL A 149 2.99 6.85 -17.33
C VAL A 149 3.26 8.17 -16.60
N ASN A 150 2.23 8.99 -16.47
CA ASN A 150 2.26 10.23 -15.70
C ASN A 150 1.32 10.10 -14.50
N CYS A 151 1.90 10.16 -13.30
CA CYS A 151 1.20 10.09 -12.02
C CYS A 151 1.31 11.42 -11.27
N ALA A 152 0.33 11.67 -10.42
CA ALA A 152 0.46 12.67 -9.37
C ALA A 152 -0.16 12.16 -8.08
N HIS A 153 0.63 12.18 -7.01
CA HIS A 153 0.21 11.91 -5.64
C HIS A 153 0.25 13.21 -4.86
N ARG A 154 -0.91 13.81 -4.63
CA ARG A 154 -1.00 15.09 -3.95
C ARG A 154 -1.80 14.98 -2.67
N ASN A 155 -1.30 15.64 -1.63
CA ASN A 155 -1.90 15.61 -0.32
C ASN A 155 -2.02 17.04 0.24
N PRO A 156 -3.09 17.39 0.99
CA PRO A 156 -3.31 18.76 1.44
C PRO A 156 -2.18 19.29 2.32
N THR A 157 -1.76 18.48 3.30
CA THR A 157 -0.71 18.80 4.28
C THR A 157 -0.25 17.55 5.00
N VAL A 158 1.00 17.53 5.45
CA VAL A 158 1.60 16.44 6.23
C VAL A 158 1.83 16.87 7.68
N PRO A 159 2.05 15.94 8.62
CA PRO A 159 2.52 16.30 9.96
C PRO A 159 3.97 16.80 9.92
N GLU A 160 4.38 17.58 10.94
CA GLU A 160 5.73 18.18 10.99
C GLU A 160 6.86 17.15 11.01
N PHE A 161 6.63 15.97 11.57
CA PHE A 161 7.64 14.90 11.55
C PHE A 161 7.87 14.27 10.17
N TYR A 162 7.07 14.64 9.16
CA TYR A 162 7.19 14.08 7.82
C TYR A 162 8.49 14.52 7.14
N THR A 163 9.28 13.56 6.67
CA THR A 163 10.58 13.78 6.02
C THR A 163 10.56 13.41 4.54
N TRP A 164 11.71 13.58 3.87
CA TRP A 164 11.79 13.52 2.40
C TRP A 164 11.85 12.06 1.96
N ASP A 165 12.47 11.20 2.76
CA ASP A 165 12.43 9.75 2.59
C ASP A 165 11.00 9.22 2.71
N MET A 166 10.15 9.79 3.57
CA MET A 166 8.73 9.45 3.65
C MET A 166 7.96 9.82 2.38
N ALA A 167 8.39 10.82 1.60
CA ALA A 167 7.83 11.07 0.26
C ALA A 167 7.95 9.86 -0.66
N ILE A 168 9.00 9.06 -0.49
CA ILE A 168 9.20 7.80 -1.22
C ILE A 168 8.54 6.64 -0.47
N ASN A 169 8.92 6.42 0.80
CA ASN A 169 8.57 5.24 1.58
C ASN A 169 7.11 5.19 2.04
N ASP A 170 6.47 6.34 2.24
CA ASP A 170 5.10 6.41 2.74
C ASP A 170 4.08 6.87 1.72
N THR A 171 4.50 7.64 0.70
CA THR A 171 3.62 8.24 -0.31
C THR A 171 3.80 7.56 -1.67
N ALA A 172 4.97 7.71 -2.32
CA ALA A 172 5.21 7.16 -3.66
C ALA A 172 5.24 5.62 -3.70
N ILE A 173 5.40 4.95 -2.57
CA ILE A 173 5.34 3.48 -2.48
C ILE A 173 4.04 2.91 -3.08
N HIS A 174 2.94 3.67 -2.99
CA HIS A 174 1.69 3.28 -3.60
C HIS A 174 1.75 3.30 -5.12
N GLU A 175 2.30 4.35 -5.73
CA GLU A 175 2.58 4.43 -7.17
C GLU A 175 3.59 3.37 -7.60
N ILE A 176 4.68 3.18 -6.85
CA ILE A 176 5.70 2.14 -7.10
C ILE A 176 5.04 0.76 -7.22
N ASP A 177 4.24 0.36 -6.25
CA ASP A 177 3.53 -0.92 -6.30
C ASP A 177 2.53 -0.98 -7.46
N THR A 178 1.70 0.07 -7.58
CA THR A 178 0.59 0.08 -8.55
C THR A 178 1.12 0.03 -9.98
N MET A 179 2.20 0.74 -10.30
CA MET A 179 2.74 0.80 -11.65
C MET A 179 3.45 -0.48 -12.06
N ARG A 180 4.16 -1.16 -11.15
CA ARG A 180 4.69 -2.51 -11.38
C ARG A 180 3.56 -3.47 -11.74
N TRP A 181 2.49 -3.46 -10.94
CA TRP A 181 1.33 -4.29 -11.19
C TRP A 181 0.61 -3.93 -12.49
N LEU A 182 0.44 -2.64 -12.76
CA LEU A 182 -0.32 -2.14 -13.91
C LEU A 182 0.39 -2.47 -15.23
N LEU A 183 1.71 -2.31 -15.27
CA LEU A 183 2.55 -2.57 -16.45
C LEU A 183 2.98 -4.04 -16.58
N GLY A 184 2.95 -4.81 -15.49
CA GLY A 184 3.33 -6.22 -15.49
C GLY A 184 4.83 -6.47 -15.60
N GLU A 185 5.67 -5.48 -15.29
CA GLU A 185 7.12 -5.54 -15.37
C GLU A 185 7.79 -4.75 -14.22
N GLU A 186 9.09 -4.97 -14.02
CA GLU A 186 9.85 -4.42 -12.90
C GLU A 186 10.59 -3.12 -13.29
N PHE A 187 10.95 -2.31 -12.28
CA PHE A 187 11.76 -1.10 -12.48
C PHE A 187 13.26 -1.41 -12.42
N VAL A 188 14.05 -0.73 -13.28
CA VAL A 188 15.51 -0.90 -13.41
C VAL A 188 16.31 0.35 -13.05
N SER A 189 15.69 1.53 -13.02
CA SER A 189 16.34 2.74 -12.53
C SER A 189 15.37 3.73 -11.90
N ALA A 190 15.88 4.55 -10.98
CA ALA A 190 15.17 5.64 -10.31
C ALA A 190 15.96 6.95 -10.38
N ARG A 191 15.27 8.07 -10.52
CA ARG A 191 15.81 9.43 -10.39
C ARG A 191 14.81 10.29 -9.65
N VAL A 192 15.27 11.22 -8.82
CA VAL A 192 14.39 12.22 -8.19
C VAL A 192 14.78 13.62 -8.63
N ASP A 193 13.88 14.27 -9.35
CA ASP A 193 13.99 15.69 -9.66
C ASP A 193 13.39 16.53 -8.52
N LYS A 194 14.02 17.68 -8.24
CA LYS A 194 13.66 18.58 -7.14
C LYS A 194 13.21 19.93 -7.68
N PRO A 195 11.89 20.13 -7.92
CA PRO A 195 11.34 21.42 -8.29
C PRO A 195 11.57 22.51 -7.23
N LYS A 196 11.14 23.73 -7.55
CA LYS A 196 11.11 24.85 -6.60
C LYS A 196 10.26 24.47 -5.38
N LYS A 197 10.85 24.60 -4.19
CA LYS A 197 10.17 24.38 -2.92
C LYS A 197 8.92 25.25 -2.79
N THR A 198 7.80 24.65 -2.41
CA THR A 198 6.61 25.41 -1.99
C THR A 198 6.94 26.23 -0.73
N SER A 199 6.31 27.39 -0.56
CA SER A 199 6.43 28.16 0.69
C SER A 199 5.57 27.59 1.83
N LEU A 200 4.76 26.56 1.55
CA LEU A 200 3.77 26.00 2.47
C LEU A 200 4.24 24.71 3.18
N ARG A 201 5.43 24.21 2.85
CA ARG A 201 6.06 23.08 3.55
C ARG A 201 6.55 23.45 4.96
N PHE A 202 6.99 22.46 5.71
CA PHE A 202 7.89 22.67 6.86
C PHE A 202 9.33 22.94 6.42
N GLU A 203 10.10 23.69 7.23
CA GLU A 203 11.43 24.20 6.89
C GLU A 203 12.42 23.10 6.49
N HIS A 204 12.35 21.95 7.16
CA HIS A 204 13.22 20.82 6.86
C HIS A 204 12.88 20.15 5.54
N LEU A 205 11.64 20.23 5.01
CA LEU A 205 11.15 19.42 3.89
C LEU A 205 11.45 20.00 2.50
N GLN A 206 11.86 19.14 1.55
CA GLN A 206 11.82 19.42 0.10
C GLN A 206 10.48 18.91 -0.46
N ASP A 207 9.67 19.83 -0.99
CA ASP A 207 8.35 19.53 -1.54
C ASP A 207 7.98 20.59 -2.58
N PRO A 208 7.52 20.23 -3.80
CA PRO A 208 7.30 18.87 -4.29
C PRO A 208 8.59 18.15 -4.72
N LEU A 209 8.44 16.86 -5.07
CA LEU A 209 9.41 16.00 -5.74
C LEU A 209 8.80 15.43 -7.03
N VAL A 210 9.64 15.03 -7.98
CA VAL A 210 9.22 14.20 -9.13
C VAL A 210 10.09 12.95 -9.15
N LEU A 211 9.49 11.80 -8.86
CA LEU A 211 10.13 10.49 -8.97
C LEU A 211 10.01 10.00 -10.41
N ILE A 212 11.13 9.66 -11.04
CA ILE A 212 11.19 9.14 -12.40
C ILE A 212 11.75 7.74 -12.33
N LEU A 213 11.03 6.79 -12.91
CA LEU A 213 11.39 5.38 -12.96
C LEU A 213 11.41 4.89 -14.41
N TYR A 214 12.29 3.94 -14.72
CA TYR A 214 12.25 3.20 -15.98
C TYR A 214 12.06 1.72 -15.71
N THR A 215 11.24 1.08 -16.55
CA THR A 215 11.04 -0.37 -16.52
C THR A 215 12.06 -1.12 -17.37
N GLU A 216 12.06 -2.46 -17.27
CA GLU A 216 12.92 -3.35 -18.07
C GLU A 216 12.76 -3.13 -19.58
N SER A 217 11.53 -2.90 -20.06
CA SER A 217 11.25 -2.61 -21.48
C SER A 217 11.52 -1.14 -21.88
N GLY A 218 11.73 -0.26 -20.90
CA GLY A 218 12.03 1.16 -21.11
C GLY A 218 10.84 2.10 -20.98
N VAL A 219 9.69 1.64 -20.44
CA VAL A 219 8.55 2.51 -20.11
C VAL A 219 8.99 3.52 -19.06
N ARG A 220 8.74 4.81 -19.33
CA ARG A 220 9.05 5.89 -18.36
C ARG A 220 7.84 6.16 -17.47
N VAL A 221 8.00 6.00 -16.17
CA VAL A 221 7.02 6.44 -15.17
C VAL A 221 7.51 7.75 -14.54
N SER A 222 6.63 8.74 -14.45
CA SER A 222 6.88 10.03 -13.81
C SER A 222 5.81 10.28 -12.77
N ASP A 223 6.20 10.30 -11.49
CA ASP A 223 5.31 10.52 -10.36
C ASP A 223 5.59 11.86 -9.67
N GLU A 224 4.65 12.80 -9.79
CA GLU A 224 4.65 14.05 -9.05
C GLU A 224 4.19 13.79 -7.61
N VAL A 225 5.10 13.96 -6.64
CA VAL A 225 4.77 13.86 -5.22
C VAL A 225 4.70 15.26 -4.62
N PHE A 226 3.49 15.72 -4.30
CA PHE A 226 3.27 17.05 -3.72
C PHE A 226 2.38 17.00 -2.46
N VAL A 227 3.02 16.99 -1.29
CA VAL A 227 2.35 16.65 -0.03
C VAL A 227 1.85 17.84 0.79
N ASN A 228 2.01 19.07 0.27
CA ASN A 228 1.47 20.31 0.84
C ASN A 228 0.68 21.14 -0.19
N CYS A 229 -0.14 20.50 -1.01
CA CYS A 229 -0.87 21.16 -2.10
C CYS A 229 -2.06 22.02 -1.64
N GLN A 230 -2.49 21.89 -0.37
CA GLN A 230 -3.60 22.57 0.30
C GLN A 230 -5.01 22.29 -0.21
N TYR A 231 -5.18 22.02 -1.51
CA TYR A 231 -6.51 22.04 -2.13
C TYR A 231 -7.29 20.72 -2.00
N GLY A 232 -6.62 19.60 -1.73
CA GLY A 232 -7.25 18.29 -1.70
C GLY A 232 -6.26 17.14 -1.63
N TYR A 233 -6.77 15.95 -1.36
CA TYR A 233 -6.08 14.69 -1.60
C TYR A 233 -6.40 14.28 -3.03
N ASP A 234 -5.40 14.29 -3.91
CA ASP A 234 -5.60 14.17 -5.35
C ASP A 234 -4.60 13.17 -5.97
N ILE A 235 -5.13 12.02 -6.39
CA ILE A 235 -4.45 10.97 -7.14
C ILE A 235 -4.83 11.05 -8.61
N GLN A 236 -3.83 11.16 -9.48
CA GLN A 236 -3.95 11.14 -10.93
C GLN A 236 -3.02 10.09 -11.53
N CYS A 237 -3.44 9.48 -12.63
CA CYS A 237 -2.64 8.53 -13.39
C CYS A 237 -3.12 8.53 -14.84
N GLU A 238 -2.19 8.67 -15.78
CA GLU A 238 -2.41 8.54 -17.23
C GLU A 238 -1.32 7.65 -17.82
N VAL A 239 -1.73 6.56 -18.47
CA VAL A 239 -0.87 5.69 -19.27
C VAL A 239 -1.01 6.12 -20.73
N VAL A 240 0.12 6.47 -21.35
CA VAL A 240 0.23 6.80 -22.77
C VAL A 240 0.85 5.59 -23.47
N ALA A 241 0.12 5.06 -24.45
CA ALA A 241 0.49 3.88 -25.22
C ALA A 241 0.60 4.19 -26.72
N GLU A 242 0.96 3.20 -27.53
CA GLU A 242 1.23 3.37 -28.98
C GLU A 242 0.05 3.95 -29.77
N THR A 243 -1.17 3.50 -29.49
CA THR A 243 -2.37 3.84 -30.27
C THR A 243 -3.48 4.49 -29.44
N GLY A 244 -3.23 4.76 -28.16
CA GLY A 244 -4.21 5.35 -27.26
C GLY A 244 -3.63 5.80 -25.93
N ALA A 245 -4.49 6.30 -25.06
CA ALA A 245 -4.16 6.61 -23.67
C ALA A 245 -5.36 6.29 -22.77
N VAL A 246 -5.07 5.85 -21.55
CA VAL A 246 -6.07 5.62 -20.51
C VAL A 246 -5.68 6.41 -19.27
N ARG A 247 -6.67 7.02 -18.61
CA ARG A 247 -6.43 7.85 -17.43
C ARG A 247 -7.52 7.68 -16.40
N LEU A 248 -7.17 7.86 -15.13
CA LEU A 248 -8.16 8.00 -14.08
C LEU A 248 -9.04 9.22 -14.35
N SER A 249 -10.33 9.10 -14.08
CA SER A 249 -11.26 10.22 -14.12
C SER A 249 -11.07 11.15 -12.92
N ASP A 250 -11.84 12.23 -12.88
CA ASP A 250 -12.08 12.95 -11.62
C ASP A 250 -12.55 11.96 -10.55
N GLN A 251 -12.05 12.13 -9.33
CA GLN A 251 -12.28 11.19 -8.23
C GLN A 251 -13.73 11.15 -7.74
N GLU A 252 -14.53 12.14 -8.12
CA GLU A 252 -15.78 12.48 -7.45
C GLU A 252 -16.93 12.44 -8.44
N LEU A 253 -17.93 11.62 -8.11
CA LEU A 253 -19.00 11.24 -9.03
C LEU A 253 -20.04 12.34 -9.23
N VAL A 254 -20.08 13.34 -8.35
CA VAL A 254 -21.10 14.40 -8.37
C VAL A 254 -20.49 15.75 -8.74
N GLN A 255 -21.06 16.35 -9.80
CA GLN A 255 -20.75 17.71 -10.22
C GLN A 255 -21.76 18.72 -9.68
N ARG A 256 -21.26 19.83 -9.12
CA ARG A 256 -22.07 20.97 -8.70
C ARG A 256 -22.00 22.08 -9.76
N ALA A 257 -23.16 22.60 -10.16
CA ALA A 257 -23.29 23.78 -11.01
C ALA A 257 -23.99 24.91 -10.23
N ASP A 258 -23.30 26.05 -10.05
CA ASP A 258 -23.91 27.26 -9.48
C ASP A 258 -23.24 28.54 -10.01
N LYS A 259 -23.44 29.69 -9.34
CA LYS A 259 -22.89 30.99 -9.74
C LYS A 259 -21.35 31.04 -9.89
N LEU A 260 -20.61 30.07 -9.35
CA LEU A 260 -19.15 29.95 -9.51
C LEU A 260 -18.73 28.97 -10.61
N GLY A 261 -19.67 28.44 -11.41
CA GLY A 261 -19.42 27.50 -12.50
C GLY A 261 -19.69 26.04 -12.15
N ARG A 262 -19.23 25.14 -13.03
CA ARG A 262 -19.26 23.68 -12.82
C ARG A 262 -18.00 23.25 -12.09
N ARG A 263 -18.15 22.58 -10.95
CA ARG A 263 -17.03 22.12 -10.12
C ARG A 263 -17.36 20.82 -9.40
N ASN A 264 -16.32 20.02 -9.17
CA ASN A 264 -16.37 18.82 -8.36
C ASN A 264 -15.68 19.15 -7.02
N ARG A 265 -16.19 18.60 -5.90
CA ARG A 265 -15.50 18.69 -4.62
C ARG A 265 -14.39 17.65 -4.63
N LEU A 266 -13.18 17.99 -4.22
CA LEU A 266 -12.14 16.99 -3.96
C LEU A 266 -12.22 16.54 -2.50
N THR A 267 -11.92 15.26 -2.26
CA THR A 267 -11.73 14.77 -0.90
C THR A 267 -10.47 15.36 -0.27
N MET A 268 -10.42 15.36 1.06
CA MET A 268 -9.27 15.83 1.85
C MET A 268 -8.50 14.67 2.49
N ASP A 269 -8.97 13.43 2.31
CA ASP A 269 -8.47 12.28 3.06
C ASP A 269 -8.44 11.00 2.22
N HIS A 270 -7.38 10.23 2.37
CA HIS A 270 -7.14 8.99 1.64
C HIS A 270 -8.15 7.89 1.99
N ASN A 271 -8.71 7.83 3.20
CA ASN A 271 -9.74 6.84 3.56
C ASN A 271 -11.05 7.11 2.81
N GLN A 272 -11.35 8.38 2.50
CA GLN A 272 -12.48 8.71 1.65
C GLN A 272 -12.18 8.35 0.19
N ARG A 273 -10.99 8.69 -0.32
CA ARG A 273 -10.60 8.38 -1.71
C ARG A 273 -10.59 6.87 -2.00
N PHE A 274 -10.06 6.06 -1.09
CA PHE A 274 -9.84 4.63 -1.28
C PHE A 274 -10.74 3.76 -0.40
N GLY A 275 -11.81 4.30 0.19
CA GLY A 275 -12.68 3.56 1.11
C GLY A 275 -13.24 2.26 0.51
N GLY A 276 -13.66 2.29 -0.76
CA GLY A 276 -14.10 1.10 -1.48
C GLY A 276 -12.98 0.09 -1.74
N ALA A 277 -11.76 0.56 -1.99
CA ALA A 277 -10.60 -0.29 -2.21
C ALA A 277 -10.17 -1.01 -0.91
N PHE A 278 -10.13 -0.29 0.22
CA PHE A 278 -9.87 -0.88 1.55
C PHE A 278 -10.91 -1.94 1.93
N VAL A 279 -12.18 -1.73 1.58
CA VAL A 279 -13.23 -2.75 1.81
C VAL A 279 -13.00 -3.97 0.92
N THR A 280 -12.70 -3.72 -0.36
CA THR A 280 -12.54 -4.78 -1.37
C THR A 280 -11.32 -5.66 -1.07
N GLU A 281 -10.17 -5.08 -0.73
CA GLU A 281 -8.96 -5.86 -0.43
C GLU A 281 -9.15 -6.78 0.78
N VAL A 282 -9.77 -6.28 1.85
CA VAL A 282 -9.97 -7.07 3.08
C VAL A 282 -11.07 -8.11 2.88
N GLN A 283 -12.14 -7.79 2.14
CA GLN A 283 -13.18 -8.75 1.81
C GLN A 283 -12.64 -9.90 0.94
N GLU A 284 -11.85 -9.59 -0.08
CA GLU A 284 -11.22 -10.60 -0.93
C GLU A 284 -10.21 -11.43 -0.14
N TRP A 285 -9.42 -10.81 0.74
CA TRP A 285 -8.49 -11.51 1.63
C TRP A 285 -9.22 -12.50 2.56
N ILE A 286 -10.26 -12.06 3.28
CA ILE A 286 -11.06 -12.96 4.14
C ILE A 286 -11.62 -14.13 3.33
N THR A 287 -12.17 -13.85 2.14
CA THR A 287 -12.74 -14.88 1.27
C THR A 287 -11.67 -15.91 0.89
N ALA A 288 -10.52 -15.46 0.40
CA ALA A 288 -9.42 -16.33 0.00
C ALA A 288 -8.89 -17.18 1.18
N VAL A 289 -8.70 -16.57 2.35
CA VAL A 289 -8.24 -17.26 3.56
C VAL A 289 -9.22 -18.37 3.99
N THR A 290 -10.53 -18.10 3.95
CA THR A 290 -11.54 -19.13 4.30
C THR A 290 -11.57 -20.31 3.34
N GLU A 291 -10.98 -20.15 2.15
CA GLU A 291 -10.91 -21.16 1.10
C GLU A 291 -9.50 -21.77 0.98
N ASP A 292 -8.63 -21.49 1.95
CA ASP A 292 -7.22 -21.87 2.00
C ASP A 292 -6.42 -21.45 0.75
N ARG A 293 -6.61 -20.18 0.34
CA ARG A 293 -5.91 -19.57 -0.80
C ARG A 293 -5.31 -18.22 -0.44
N HIS A 294 -4.28 -17.83 -1.21
CA HIS A 294 -3.72 -16.49 -1.23
C HIS A 294 -4.40 -15.61 -2.29
N THR A 295 -4.47 -14.30 -2.05
CA THR A 295 -4.91 -13.29 -3.02
C THR A 295 -4.18 -11.96 -2.76
N GLY A 296 -4.25 -11.03 -3.71
CA GLY A 296 -3.67 -9.69 -3.59
C GLY A 296 -2.15 -9.65 -3.73
N SER A 297 -1.54 -8.56 -3.25
CA SER A 297 -0.10 -8.36 -3.30
C SER A 297 0.61 -9.32 -2.36
N SER A 298 1.63 -10.01 -2.87
CA SER A 298 2.42 -11.01 -2.16
C SER A 298 3.62 -10.42 -1.43
N SER A 299 4.36 -11.24 -0.67
CA SER A 299 5.65 -10.81 -0.11
C SER A 299 6.69 -10.42 -1.17
N TRP A 300 6.62 -10.99 -2.38
CA TRP A 300 7.42 -10.53 -3.51
C TRP A 300 7.12 -9.07 -3.86
N ASP A 301 5.84 -8.70 -3.89
CA ASP A 301 5.44 -7.32 -4.18
C ASP A 301 5.94 -6.35 -3.10
N GLY A 302 5.88 -6.77 -1.83
CA GLY A 302 6.47 -6.01 -0.72
C GLY A 302 8.00 -5.86 -0.83
N TYR A 303 8.71 -6.93 -1.22
CA TYR A 303 10.15 -6.88 -1.48
C TYR A 303 10.50 -5.94 -2.64
N ALA A 304 9.85 -6.10 -3.79
CA ALA A 304 10.14 -5.32 -4.97
C ALA A 304 9.82 -3.83 -4.75
N ALA A 305 8.73 -3.51 -4.05
CA ALA A 305 8.45 -2.15 -3.62
C ALA A 305 9.56 -1.58 -2.72
N ALA A 306 10.05 -2.37 -1.74
CA ALA A 306 11.14 -1.94 -0.86
C ALA A 306 12.44 -1.67 -1.62
N VAL A 307 12.83 -2.52 -2.59
CA VAL A 307 14.03 -2.31 -3.42
C VAL A 307 13.94 -1.01 -4.22
N VAL A 308 12.77 -0.72 -4.80
CA VAL A 308 12.55 0.52 -5.57
C VAL A 308 12.54 1.73 -4.64
N CYS A 309 11.93 1.62 -3.46
CA CYS A 309 11.96 2.65 -2.42
C CYS A 309 13.39 2.96 -1.97
N ASP A 310 14.22 1.95 -1.70
CA ASP A 310 15.62 2.11 -1.31
C ASP A 310 16.41 2.90 -2.38
N ALA A 311 16.23 2.54 -3.65
CA ALA A 311 16.83 3.28 -4.76
C ALA A 311 16.26 4.71 -4.90
N GLY A 312 14.96 4.91 -4.68
CA GLY A 312 14.31 6.22 -4.68
C GLY A 312 14.84 7.13 -3.56
N VAL A 313 15.04 6.59 -2.36
CA VAL A 313 15.66 7.29 -1.22
C VAL A 313 17.12 7.64 -1.54
N GLN A 314 17.89 6.73 -2.13
CA GLN A 314 19.24 7.04 -2.59
C GLN A 314 19.24 8.15 -3.64
N ALA A 315 18.29 8.11 -4.59
CA ALA A 315 18.12 9.11 -5.64
C ALA A 315 17.75 10.50 -5.10
N LEU A 316 17.27 10.63 -3.86
CA LEU A 316 17.10 11.94 -3.20
C LEU A 316 18.42 12.71 -3.06
N THR A 317 19.57 12.05 -3.10
CA THR A 317 20.89 12.70 -2.93
C THR A 317 21.87 12.42 -4.05
N ALA A 318 21.58 11.47 -4.94
CA ALA A 318 22.43 11.13 -6.07
C ALA A 318 22.39 12.19 -7.19
N ASP A 319 23.48 12.28 -7.94
CA ASP A 319 23.54 13.02 -9.21
C ASP A 319 23.11 12.09 -10.36
N GLY A 320 21.85 12.19 -10.78
CA GLY A 320 21.31 11.41 -11.91
C GLY A 320 20.57 10.14 -11.48
N GLU A 321 20.62 9.11 -12.34
CA GLU A 321 19.89 7.85 -12.15
C GLU A 321 20.62 6.89 -11.22
N VAL A 322 19.84 6.24 -10.34
CA VAL A 322 20.25 5.17 -9.44
C VAL A 322 19.73 3.84 -10.00
N PRO A 323 20.58 2.83 -10.20
CA PRO A 323 20.13 1.52 -10.67
C PRO A 323 19.29 0.80 -9.61
N ILE A 324 18.27 0.07 -10.07
CA ILE A 324 17.43 -0.82 -9.26
C ILE A 324 17.80 -2.24 -9.65
N SER A 325 18.21 -3.05 -8.66
CA SER A 325 18.59 -4.45 -8.88
C SER A 325 17.81 -5.34 -7.93
N MET A 326 16.92 -6.17 -8.48
CA MET A 326 16.17 -7.18 -7.73
C MET A 326 16.87 -8.53 -7.81
N MET A 327 16.62 -9.41 -6.83
CA MET A 327 16.96 -10.83 -6.95
C MET A 327 16.05 -11.52 -7.96
N ASP A 328 16.37 -12.76 -8.36
CA ASP A 328 15.44 -13.54 -9.17
C ASP A 328 14.16 -13.86 -8.40
N LYS A 329 13.01 -13.70 -9.06
CA LYS A 329 11.70 -14.00 -8.47
C LYS A 329 11.61 -15.47 -8.08
N PRO A 330 11.46 -15.82 -6.78
CA PRO A 330 11.36 -17.21 -6.37
C PRO A 330 10.16 -17.91 -6.99
N ALA A 331 10.29 -19.20 -7.30
CA ALA A 331 9.24 -20.01 -7.93
C ALA A 331 7.93 -20.03 -7.12
N LEU A 332 7.99 -19.82 -5.80
CA LEU A 332 6.79 -19.66 -4.97
C LEU A 332 5.92 -18.50 -5.47
N TYR A 333 6.51 -17.41 -5.96
CA TYR A 333 5.82 -16.19 -6.39
C TYR A 333 5.69 -16.04 -7.91
N ALA A 334 6.30 -16.92 -8.69
CA ALA A 334 6.15 -16.97 -10.14
C ALA A 334 4.70 -17.21 -10.56
#